data_AF-A0A2V5TDN1-F1
#
_entry.id   AF-A0A2V5TDN1-F1
#
_cell.length_a   1.000
_cell.length_b   1.000
_cell.length_c   1.000
_cell.angle_alpha   90.00
_cell.angle_beta   90.00
_cell.angle_gamma   90.00
#
_symmetry.space_group_name_H-M   'P 1'
#
loop_
_entity.id
_entity.type
_entity.pdbx_description
1 polymer ?
#
loop_
_entity_poly.entity_id
_entity_poly.type
_entity_poly.pdbx_seq_one_letter_code
_entity_poly.pdbx_strand_id
1 'polypeptide(L)'
;YVAKQVQEGKLFTQTEVFTYELRRCPGGSFGPPPFSRAAASSTNWNCWIGANFGAFGNPLSGPFYYGHYTPPLNVSRIAKPADALMFMDTLTHYVYSPVDPSYRFTLDLNRDGVVDSMPQYPDTPFNFGRPTVHNNGSNVTLLDGHVERVGFKRLWQIDAAKKVVHSFWYMED
;
A
#
# COMPACT_ATOMS: atom_id res chain seq x y z
N TYR A 1 -3.87 -11.37 8.74
CA TYR A 1 -2.61 -10.76 9.23
C TYR A 1 -2.28 -11.40 10.58
N VAL A 2 -1.14 -12.08 10.71
CA VAL A 2 -0.70 -12.62 12.00
C VAL A 2 0.21 -11.59 12.65
N ALA A 3 -0.34 -10.81 13.60
CA ALA A 3 0.46 -9.90 14.39
C ALA A 3 1.35 -10.72 15.35
N LYS A 4 2.67 -10.60 15.21
CA LYS A 4 3.65 -11.15 16.15
C LYS A 4 4.26 -10.00 16.95
N GLN A 5 4.65 -10.26 18.20
CA GLN A 5 5.48 -9.31 18.93
C GLN A 5 6.78 -9.05 18.17
N VAL A 6 7.27 -7.81 18.25
CA VAL A 6 8.59 -7.45 17.74
C VAL A 6 9.63 -8.34 18.41
N GLN A 7 10.48 -8.94 17.58
CA GLN A 7 11.58 -9.77 18.07
C GLN A 7 12.64 -8.85 18.67
N GLU A 8 12.98 -9.05 19.94
CA GLU A 8 13.97 -8.24 20.64
C GLU A 8 15.33 -8.29 19.94
N GLY A 9 16.04 -7.16 19.89
CA GLY A 9 17.35 -7.04 19.26
C GLY A 9 17.35 -7.09 17.73
N LYS A 10 16.18 -7.12 17.07
CA LYS A 10 16.07 -7.10 15.60
C LYS A 10 15.44 -5.82 15.09
N LEU A 11 15.97 -5.31 13.97
CA LEU A 11 15.27 -4.30 13.17
C LEU A 11 13.97 -4.89 12.61
N PHE A 12 12.95 -4.06 12.40
CA PHE A 12 11.67 -4.53 11.83
C PHE A 12 11.87 -5.32 10.52
N THR A 13 12.77 -4.85 9.66
CA THR A 13 13.11 -5.50 8.37
C THR A 13 13.78 -6.87 8.51
N GLN A 14 14.20 -7.25 9.72
CA GLN A 14 14.81 -8.55 10.04
C GLN A 14 13.85 -9.48 10.78
N THR A 15 12.67 -9.00 11.17
CA THR A 15 11.69 -9.81 11.89
C THR A 15 11.02 -10.83 10.97
N GLU A 16 10.57 -11.94 11.55
CA GLU A 16 9.82 -12.95 10.80
C GLU A 16 8.62 -12.37 10.08
N VAL A 17 7.84 -11.49 10.70
CA VAL A 17 6.66 -10.90 10.02
C VAL A 17 7.08 -10.16 8.75
N PHE A 18 8.26 -9.53 8.72
CA PHE A 18 8.79 -8.86 7.53
C PHE A 18 9.38 -9.83 6.51
N THR A 19 9.94 -10.97 6.90
CA THR A 19 10.56 -11.92 5.96
C THR A 19 9.68 -13.13 5.62
N TYR A 20 8.48 -13.22 6.22
CA TYR A 20 7.67 -14.43 6.16
C TYR A 20 7.20 -14.75 4.74
N GLU A 21 7.53 -15.95 4.26
CA GLU A 21 7.29 -16.35 2.88
C GLU A 21 5.81 -16.43 2.51
N LEU A 22 4.93 -16.64 3.49
CA LEU A 22 3.47 -16.61 3.28
C LEU A 22 2.98 -15.27 2.72
N ARG A 23 3.72 -14.17 2.92
CA ARG A 23 3.38 -12.86 2.36
C ARG A 23 3.90 -12.66 0.94
N ARG A 24 4.76 -13.54 0.40
CA ARG A 24 5.29 -13.36 -0.96
C ARG A 24 4.14 -13.50 -1.95
N CYS A 25 3.89 -12.44 -2.72
CA CYS A 25 3.00 -12.54 -3.85
C CYS A 25 3.64 -13.46 -4.90
N PRO A 26 2.97 -14.53 -5.36
CA PRO A 26 3.54 -15.47 -6.34
C PRO A 26 3.96 -14.85 -7.67
N GLY A 27 3.40 -13.69 -8.03
CA GLY A 27 3.79 -12.95 -9.23
C GLY A 27 5.12 -12.22 -9.10
N GLY A 28 5.66 -12.09 -7.88
CA GLY A 28 6.91 -11.40 -7.60
C GLY A 28 8.13 -12.07 -8.21
N SER A 29 9.25 -11.37 -8.11
CA SER A 29 10.55 -11.90 -8.52
C SER A 29 11.67 -11.36 -7.62
N PHE A 30 12.85 -11.96 -7.75
CA PHE A 30 14.06 -11.39 -7.18
C PHE A 30 14.61 -10.27 -8.08
N GLY A 31 15.16 -9.23 -7.45
CA GLY A 31 15.81 -8.11 -8.14
C GLY A 31 14.98 -6.82 -8.13
N PRO A 32 15.50 -5.77 -8.79
CA PRO A 32 14.89 -4.44 -8.73
C PRO A 32 13.46 -4.44 -9.25
N PRO A 33 12.51 -3.83 -8.52
CA PRO A 33 11.18 -3.59 -9.06
C PRO A 33 11.26 -2.57 -10.23
N PRO A 34 10.51 -2.78 -11.34
CA PRO A 34 10.42 -1.81 -12.42
C PRO A 34 10.18 -0.38 -11.95
N PHE A 35 10.86 0.57 -12.60
CA PHE A 35 10.82 2.02 -12.37
C PHE A 35 11.38 2.51 -11.02
N SER A 36 11.77 1.62 -10.10
CA SER A 36 12.46 2.06 -8.90
C SER A 36 13.88 2.53 -9.22
N ARG A 37 14.30 3.57 -8.49
CA ARG A 37 15.64 4.16 -8.56
C ARG A 37 16.48 3.83 -7.33
N ALA A 38 15.89 3.14 -6.36
CA ALA A 38 16.60 2.71 -5.17
C ALA A 38 17.62 1.64 -5.54
N ALA A 39 18.78 1.66 -4.87
CA ALA A 39 19.76 0.58 -5.01
C ALA A 39 19.12 -0.74 -4.56
N ALA A 40 18.82 -1.62 -5.51
CA ALA A 40 18.19 -2.90 -5.23
C ALA A 40 19.24 -3.99 -5.04
N SER A 41 19.07 -4.81 -3.99
CA SER A 41 19.77 -6.09 -3.92
C SER A 41 19.15 -7.06 -4.92
N SER A 42 19.97 -7.78 -5.68
CA SER A 42 19.53 -8.88 -6.53
C SER A 42 18.88 -10.03 -5.76
N THR A 43 19.07 -10.08 -4.43
CA THR A 43 18.53 -11.12 -3.54
C THR A 43 17.21 -10.72 -2.87
N ASN A 44 16.71 -9.51 -3.09
CA ASN A 44 15.45 -9.08 -2.48
C ASN A 44 14.25 -9.51 -3.33
N TRP A 45 13.30 -10.19 -2.70
CA TRP A 45 11.99 -10.44 -3.29
C TRP A 45 11.21 -9.12 -3.39
N ASN A 46 10.66 -8.82 -4.56
CA ASN A 46 10.14 -7.48 -4.89
C ASN A 46 8.61 -7.34 -4.88
N CYS A 47 7.87 -8.34 -4.41
CA CYS A 47 6.40 -8.27 -4.34
C CYS A 47 5.82 -9.04 -3.16
N TRP A 48 5.14 -8.33 -2.26
CA TRP A 48 4.61 -8.84 -1.00
C TRP A 48 3.17 -8.38 -0.80
N ILE A 49 2.37 -9.19 -0.12
CA ILE A 49 1.08 -8.76 0.41
C ILE A 49 1.36 -7.77 1.55
N GLY A 50 1.00 -6.51 1.32
CA GLY A 50 1.21 -5.40 2.25
C GLY A 50 -0.11 -4.75 2.66
N ALA A 51 -0.08 -4.09 3.81
CA ALA A 51 -1.22 -3.40 4.40
C ALA A 51 -1.43 -2.00 3.81
N ASN A 52 -2.68 -1.59 3.63
CA ASN A 52 -3.02 -0.18 3.40
C ASN A 52 -2.78 0.60 4.68
N PHE A 53 -1.74 1.42 4.68
CA PHE A 53 -1.30 2.20 5.82
C PHE A 53 -1.75 3.66 5.68
N GLY A 54 -2.39 4.17 6.72
CA GLY A 54 -2.79 5.58 6.80
C GLY A 54 -2.66 6.12 8.22
N ALA A 55 -3.54 7.06 8.53
CA ALA A 55 -3.63 7.73 9.81
C ALA A 55 -5.05 7.60 10.37
N PHE A 56 -5.12 7.51 11.70
CA PHE A 56 -6.37 7.65 12.41
C PHE A 56 -6.78 9.12 12.46
N GLY A 57 -8.04 9.41 12.15
CA GLY A 57 -8.53 10.78 12.12
C GLY A 57 -9.95 10.86 11.57
N ASN A 58 -10.34 12.07 11.17
CA ASN A 58 -11.56 12.36 10.45
C ASN A 58 -11.20 13.20 9.20
N PRO A 59 -11.15 12.60 8.00
CA PRO A 59 -11.46 11.20 7.71
C PRO A 59 -10.35 10.22 8.15
N LEU A 60 -10.72 8.96 8.36
CA LEU A 60 -9.80 7.84 8.46
C LEU A 60 -9.17 7.59 7.09
N SER A 61 -7.84 7.66 6.98
CA SER A 61 -7.16 7.47 5.70
C SER A 61 -6.71 6.03 5.43
N GLY A 62 -6.73 5.13 6.42
CA GLY A 62 -6.44 3.72 6.21
C GLY A 62 -6.86 2.84 7.39
N PRO A 63 -7.02 1.52 7.17
CA PRO A 63 -7.45 0.59 8.20
C PRO A 63 -6.31 0.22 9.17
N PHE A 64 -5.06 0.43 8.78
CA PHE A 64 -3.87 0.22 9.60
C PHE A 64 -3.13 1.54 9.80
N TYR A 65 -2.75 1.84 11.05
CA TYR A 65 -2.02 3.05 11.42
C TYR A 65 -1.14 2.79 12.65
N TYR A 66 -0.07 3.58 12.78
CA TYR A 66 0.77 3.54 13.98
C TYR A 66 0.16 4.41 15.09
N GLY A 67 0.31 3.97 16.34
CA GLY A 67 0.09 4.82 17.50
C GLY A 67 -0.35 4.05 18.73
N HIS A 68 0.47 4.07 19.77
CA HIS A 68 0.15 3.41 21.04
C HIS A 68 -0.88 4.17 21.88
N TYR A 69 -1.11 5.45 21.58
CA TYR A 69 -2.17 6.28 22.16
C TYR A 69 -3.36 6.49 21.20
N THR A 70 -3.29 5.92 20.01
CA THR A 70 -4.38 6.04 19.03
C THR A 70 -5.45 5.00 19.37
N PRO A 71 -6.73 5.39 19.45
CA PRO A 71 -7.79 4.43 19.70
C PRO A 71 -7.80 3.29 18.66
N PRO A 72 -8.26 2.08 19.04
CA PRO A 72 -8.51 1.02 18.08
C PRO A 72 -9.53 1.45 17.01
N LEU A 73 -9.41 0.89 15.80
CA LEU A 73 -10.34 1.16 14.73
C LEU A 73 -11.70 0.59 15.10
N ASN A 74 -12.71 1.47 15.25
CA ASN A 74 -14.09 1.03 15.27
C ASN A 74 -14.54 0.71 13.83
N VAL A 75 -14.56 -0.58 13.49
CA VAL A 75 -14.94 -1.08 12.17
C VAL A 75 -16.36 -0.64 11.78
N SER A 76 -17.25 -0.35 12.74
CA SER A 76 -18.60 0.16 12.43
C SER A 76 -18.62 1.55 11.79
N ARG A 77 -17.48 2.26 11.75
CA ARG A 77 -17.32 3.52 10.99
C ARG A 77 -17.32 3.28 9.47
N ILE A 78 -16.99 2.07 9.04
CA ILE A 78 -16.81 1.72 7.63
C ILE A 78 -18.14 1.20 7.10
N ALA A 79 -18.91 2.08 6.46
CA ALA A 79 -20.26 1.78 5.99
C ALA A 79 -20.28 0.79 4.82
N LYS A 80 -19.21 0.76 4.00
CA LYS A 80 -19.07 -0.11 2.83
C LYS A 80 -17.78 -0.93 2.90
N PRO A 81 -17.76 -2.04 3.65
CA PRO A 81 -16.56 -2.89 3.74
C PRO A 81 -16.07 -3.43 2.39
N ALA A 82 -16.99 -3.64 1.44
CA ALA A 82 -16.68 -4.03 0.07
C ALA A 82 -15.90 -2.96 -0.71
N ASP A 83 -15.86 -1.71 -0.25
CA ASP A 83 -15.11 -0.61 -0.89
C ASP A 83 -13.92 -0.13 -0.04
N ALA A 84 -13.46 -0.92 0.94
CA ALA A 84 -12.38 -0.51 1.84
C ALA A 84 -11.12 -1.36 1.65
N LEU A 85 -10.11 -0.82 0.94
CA LEU A 85 -8.83 -1.48 0.72
C LEU A 85 -8.11 -1.80 2.03
N MET A 86 -7.85 -3.10 2.27
CA MET A 86 -7.05 -3.58 3.40
C MET A 86 -5.63 -3.97 2.99
N PHE A 87 -5.49 -4.76 1.93
CA PHE A 87 -4.21 -5.32 1.51
C PHE A 87 -4.07 -5.25 0.00
N MET A 88 -2.83 -5.17 -0.47
CA MET A 88 -2.51 -5.32 -1.89
C MET A 88 -1.06 -5.74 -2.09
N ASP A 89 -0.68 -5.93 -3.35
CA ASP A 89 0.71 -6.17 -3.75
C ASP A 89 1.58 -4.92 -3.52
N THR A 90 2.69 -5.10 -2.81
CA THR A 90 3.60 -4.03 -2.35
C THR A 90 5.06 -4.44 -2.41
N LEU A 91 5.96 -3.48 -2.29
CA LEU A 91 7.41 -3.68 -2.25
C LEU A 91 7.91 -4.23 -0.91
N THR A 92 7.21 -3.96 0.18
CA THR A 92 7.66 -4.33 1.52
C THR A 92 6.54 -4.93 2.37
N HIS A 93 5.88 -4.12 3.20
CA HIS A 93 4.85 -4.55 4.13
C HIS A 93 3.64 -3.61 4.10
N TYR A 94 3.70 -2.51 3.37
CA TYR A 94 2.61 -1.55 3.27
C TYR A 94 2.59 -0.83 1.93
N VAL A 95 1.45 -0.20 1.68
CA VAL A 95 1.20 0.86 0.70
C VAL A 95 0.65 2.05 1.48
N TYR A 96 1.15 3.27 1.28
CA TYR A 96 0.64 4.42 2.04
C TYR A 96 -0.61 5.00 1.37
N SER A 97 -1.58 5.46 2.15
CA SER A 97 -2.83 5.99 1.62
C SER A 97 -2.69 7.47 1.21
N PRO A 98 -3.00 7.82 -0.05
CA PRO A 98 -3.01 9.21 -0.52
C PRO A 98 -4.22 10.03 -0.03
N VAL A 99 -5.16 9.40 0.69
CA VAL A 99 -6.25 10.11 1.38
C VAL A 99 -5.68 10.99 2.48
N ASP A 100 -4.57 10.57 3.10
CA ASP A 100 -3.82 11.42 4.01
C ASP A 100 -3.20 12.60 3.23
N PRO A 101 -3.49 13.86 3.62
CA PRO A 101 -2.92 15.04 2.96
C PRO A 101 -1.39 15.06 2.92
N SER A 102 -0.72 14.45 3.92
CA SER A 102 0.75 14.34 3.95
C SER A 102 1.30 13.36 2.93
N TYR A 103 0.46 12.49 2.35
CA TYR A 103 0.83 11.41 1.43
C TYR A 103 0.23 11.51 0.03
N ARG A 104 -0.30 12.68 -0.34
CA ARG A 104 -0.89 12.89 -1.68
C ARG A 104 0.10 12.64 -2.79
N PHE A 105 -0.40 12.09 -3.89
CA PHE A 105 0.40 11.89 -5.09
C PHE A 105 0.66 13.23 -5.79
N THR A 106 1.93 13.53 -6.02
CA THR A 106 2.37 14.73 -6.74
C THR A 106 3.52 14.46 -7.70
N LEU A 107 4.07 13.24 -7.71
CA LEU A 107 5.14 12.83 -8.61
C LEU A 107 4.65 11.72 -9.54
N ASP A 108 4.93 11.87 -10.83
CA ASP A 108 4.84 10.83 -11.85
C ASP A 108 6.24 10.20 -11.97
N LEU A 109 6.49 9.12 -11.20
CA LEU A 109 7.81 8.48 -11.14
C LEU A 109 7.99 7.44 -12.24
N ASN A 110 6.91 6.80 -12.69
CA ASN A 110 6.92 5.85 -13.80
C ASN A 110 6.90 6.53 -15.19
N ARG A 111 6.64 7.84 -15.26
CA ARG A 111 6.63 8.70 -16.46
C ARG A 111 5.54 8.33 -17.46
N ASP A 112 4.35 7.98 -16.98
CA ASP A 112 3.23 7.58 -17.83
C ASP A 112 2.11 8.63 -17.97
N GLY A 113 2.31 9.81 -17.37
CA GLY A 113 1.37 10.92 -17.33
C GLY A 113 0.43 10.91 -16.12
N VAL A 114 0.53 9.94 -15.20
CA VAL A 114 -0.27 9.85 -13.98
C VAL A 114 0.65 9.93 -12.76
N VAL A 115 0.31 10.78 -11.78
CA VAL A 115 1.08 10.83 -10.53
C VAL A 115 0.84 9.57 -9.70
N ASP A 116 1.91 8.98 -9.19
CA ASP A 116 1.90 7.68 -8.54
C ASP A 116 2.56 7.67 -7.15
N SER A 117 3.23 8.76 -6.77
CA SER A 117 3.99 8.84 -5.51
C SER A 117 4.15 10.29 -5.00
N MET A 118 4.89 10.46 -3.91
CA MET A 118 5.14 11.73 -3.24
C MET A 118 6.64 12.06 -3.10
N PRO A 119 7.02 13.34 -2.90
CA PRO A 119 8.42 13.79 -2.88
C PRO A 119 9.30 13.15 -1.80
N GLN A 120 8.71 12.69 -0.70
CA GLN A 120 9.40 12.04 0.40
C GLN A 120 9.94 10.65 0.02
N TYR A 121 9.42 10.04 -1.05
CA TYR A 121 9.87 8.75 -1.58
C TYR A 121 10.22 8.87 -3.07
N PRO A 122 11.25 9.66 -3.43
CA PRO A 122 11.54 10.04 -4.82
C PRO A 122 12.02 8.89 -5.71
N ASP A 123 12.38 7.76 -5.09
CA ASP A 123 12.96 6.59 -5.77
C ASP A 123 12.01 5.38 -5.81
N THR A 124 10.80 5.54 -5.24
CA THR A 124 9.83 4.47 -5.07
C THR A 124 8.49 4.87 -5.71
N PRO A 125 8.20 4.38 -6.93
CA PRO A 125 6.94 4.67 -7.60
C PRO A 125 5.78 3.92 -6.95
N PHE A 126 4.57 4.32 -7.31
CA PHE A 126 3.31 3.69 -6.93
C PHE A 126 3.15 3.54 -5.43
N ASN A 127 3.50 4.55 -4.63
CA ASN A 127 3.33 4.55 -3.17
C ASN A 127 3.68 3.25 -2.42
N PHE A 128 4.72 2.54 -2.88
CA PHE A 128 5.14 1.20 -2.47
C PHE A 128 4.28 0.02 -2.98
N GLY A 129 3.18 0.24 -3.66
CA GLY A 129 2.42 -0.75 -4.42
C GLY A 129 3.20 -1.41 -5.56
N ARG A 130 2.68 -2.56 -6.04
CA ARG A 130 3.27 -3.34 -7.14
C ARG A 130 2.30 -3.65 -8.27
N PRO A 131 1.72 -2.63 -8.92
CA PRO A 131 0.77 -2.84 -10.01
C PRO A 131 1.38 -3.50 -11.26
N THR A 132 2.70 -3.44 -11.45
CA THR A 132 3.34 -3.97 -12.66
C THR A 132 3.43 -5.50 -12.66
N VAL A 133 3.18 -6.15 -11.52
CA VAL A 133 3.32 -7.59 -11.35
C VAL A 133 2.10 -8.38 -11.89
N HIS A 134 0.93 -7.74 -11.97
CA HIS A 134 -0.31 -8.37 -12.46
C HIS A 134 -0.88 -7.66 -13.69
N ASN A 135 -0.08 -7.61 -14.75
CA ASN A 135 -0.45 -7.03 -16.05
C ASN A 135 -0.92 -5.58 -15.91
N ASN A 136 -0.13 -4.73 -15.24
CA ASN A 136 -0.47 -3.32 -14.98
C ASN A 136 -1.79 -3.18 -14.15
N GLY A 137 -1.94 -4.01 -13.12
CA GLY A 137 -3.01 -3.93 -12.15
C GLY A 137 -2.56 -4.48 -10.80
N SER A 138 -3.32 -4.16 -9.75
CA SER A 138 -3.07 -4.65 -8.39
C SER A 138 -4.20 -5.57 -7.97
N ASN A 139 -3.85 -6.68 -7.31
CA ASN A 139 -4.84 -7.44 -6.57
C ASN A 139 -5.06 -6.72 -5.23
N VAL A 140 -6.30 -6.32 -4.98
CA VAL A 140 -6.70 -5.62 -3.76
C VAL A 140 -7.60 -6.53 -2.95
N THR A 141 -7.32 -6.66 -1.66
CA THR A 141 -8.21 -7.31 -0.69
C THR A 141 -8.97 -6.23 0.05
N LEU A 142 -10.30 -6.37 0.05
CA LEU A 142 -11.23 -5.43 0.66
C LEU A 142 -11.63 -5.92 2.06
N LEU A 143 -12.26 -5.06 2.85
CA LEU A 143 -12.55 -5.33 4.26
C LEU A 143 -13.54 -6.47 4.49
N ASP A 144 -14.43 -6.73 3.53
CA ASP A 144 -15.32 -7.89 3.55
C ASP A 144 -14.63 -9.21 3.15
N GLY A 145 -13.35 -9.16 2.76
CA GLY A 145 -12.54 -10.31 2.38
C GLY A 145 -12.53 -10.63 0.89
N HIS A 146 -13.29 -9.92 0.06
CA HIS A 146 -13.22 -10.11 -1.39
C HIS A 146 -11.91 -9.57 -1.96
N VAL A 147 -11.49 -10.18 -3.08
CA VAL A 147 -10.31 -9.79 -3.81
C VAL A 147 -10.69 -9.38 -5.23
N GLU A 148 -10.22 -8.21 -5.64
CA GLU A 148 -10.43 -7.71 -6.99
C GLU A 148 -9.11 -7.34 -7.66
N ARG A 149 -9.05 -7.44 -8.98
CA ARG A 149 -7.93 -6.89 -9.75
C ARG A 149 -8.30 -5.54 -10.33
N VAL A 150 -7.68 -4.48 -9.84
CA VAL A 150 -7.90 -3.12 -10.33
C VAL A 150 -6.75 -2.68 -11.23
N GLY A 151 -7.05 -2.14 -12.41
CA GLY A 151 -6.04 -1.56 -13.29
C GLY A 151 -5.36 -0.35 -12.65
N PHE A 152 -4.04 -0.24 -12.73
CA PHE A 152 -3.30 0.75 -11.93
C PHE A 152 -3.72 2.19 -12.26
N LYS A 153 -3.95 2.55 -13.54
CA LYS A 153 -4.40 3.90 -13.90
C LYS A 153 -5.74 4.28 -13.27
N ARG A 154 -6.59 3.30 -12.94
CA ARG A 154 -7.84 3.54 -12.22
C ARG A 154 -7.61 3.70 -10.73
N LEU A 155 -6.81 2.81 -10.14
CA LEU A 155 -6.56 2.85 -8.70
C LEU A 155 -5.75 4.10 -8.30
N TRP A 156 -4.80 4.55 -9.11
CA TRP A 156 -4.00 5.76 -8.85
C TRP A 156 -4.58 7.06 -9.43
N GLN A 157 -5.73 7.00 -10.09
CA GLN A 157 -6.32 8.18 -10.70
C GLN A 157 -6.55 9.27 -9.64
N ILE A 158 -6.13 10.49 -9.95
CA ILE A 158 -6.46 11.69 -9.16
C ILE A 158 -7.41 12.62 -9.93
N ASP A 159 -8.18 13.41 -9.18
CA ASP A 159 -9.01 14.49 -9.71
C ASP A 159 -8.22 15.82 -9.82
N ALA A 160 -8.90 16.87 -10.29
CA ALA A 160 -8.32 18.22 -10.39
C ALA A 160 -7.95 18.82 -9.01
N ALA A 161 -8.52 18.31 -7.92
CA ALA A 161 -8.20 18.70 -6.55
C ALA A 161 -7.05 17.86 -5.95
N LYS A 162 -6.40 17.01 -6.77
CA LYS A 162 -5.31 16.09 -6.39
C LYS A 162 -5.73 15.06 -5.33
N LYS A 163 -7.00 14.69 -5.32
CA LYS A 163 -7.54 13.59 -4.52
C LYS A 163 -7.64 12.35 -5.38
N VAL A 164 -7.38 11.18 -4.79
CA VAL A 164 -7.64 9.92 -5.51
C VAL A 164 -9.12 9.76 -5.81
N VAL A 165 -9.44 9.14 -6.93
CA VAL A 165 -10.83 8.99 -7.40
C VAL A 165 -11.44 7.65 -7.00
N HIS A 166 -10.61 6.60 -6.90
CA HIS A 166 -11.11 5.25 -6.62
C HIS A 166 -11.57 5.13 -5.16
N SER A 167 -12.82 4.71 -4.95
CA SER A 167 -13.46 4.56 -3.62
C SER A 167 -12.64 3.71 -2.67
N PHE A 168 -11.97 2.67 -3.19
CA PHE A 168 -11.13 1.75 -2.40
C PHE A 168 -10.12 2.41 -1.46
N TRP A 169 -9.64 3.62 -1.76
CA TRP A 169 -8.73 4.34 -0.86
C TRP A 169 -9.42 4.96 0.35
N TYR A 170 -10.72 5.21 0.28
CA TYR A 170 -11.51 5.89 1.28
C TYR A 170 -12.21 4.88 2.19
N MET A 171 -11.87 4.92 3.48
CA MET A 171 -12.44 3.98 4.45
C MET A 171 -13.88 4.33 4.86
N GLU A 172 -14.32 5.55 4.62
CA GLU A 172 -15.58 6.09 5.17
C GLU A 172 -16.49 6.71 4.08
N ASP A 173 -16.33 6.26 2.83
CA ASP A 173 -17.15 6.65 1.66
C ASP A 173 -18.57 6.04 1.64
#